data_AF-A0A936G606-F1
#
_entry.id   AF-A0A936G606-F1
#
_cell.length_a   1.000
_cell.length_b   1.000
_cell.length_c   1.000
_cell.angle_alpha   90.00
_cell.angle_beta   90.00
_cell.angle_gamma   90.00
#
_symmetry.space_group_name_H-M   'P 1'
#
loop_
_entity.id
_entity.type
_entity.pdbx_description
1 polymer ?
#
loop_
_entity_poly.entity_id
_entity_poly.type
_entity_poly.pdbx_seq_one_letter_code
_entity_poly.pdbx_strand_id
1 'polypeptide(L)'
;MNIEQTWKSILDQLQTDMPRASFETWVRDTKALSYSDGVLTIAVRNAYARDWLESRLVSTVNRMLIGILDENVHVKFVVAQDDISVEVETDDGSQNEEQIHDDEAVDISPADYDSAYEQIVRPDRAVYLPGYFRRWLRSIGPDLGWMYVSFRQAAYLAGARAGSKSSRFSGKQLASMSGISERTYWNRINNPVTWQKLSGLVKIIEGGDEWVKGQRPGVCLGVTPLP
;
A
#
# COMPACT_ATOMS: atom_id res chain seq x y z
N MET A 1 -29.55 -24.34 -4.52
CA MET A 1 -29.40 -23.20 -3.60
C MET A 1 -28.78 -22.06 -4.37
N ASN A 2 -29.39 -20.87 -4.40
CA ASN A 2 -28.88 -19.76 -5.20
C ASN A 2 -28.03 -18.84 -4.31
N ILE A 3 -26.70 -19.04 -4.37
CA ILE A 3 -25.72 -18.31 -3.56
C ILE A 3 -25.76 -16.80 -3.80
N GLU A 4 -26.09 -16.38 -5.03
CA GLU A 4 -26.18 -14.96 -5.39
C GLU A 4 -27.36 -14.29 -4.70
N GLN A 5 -28.49 -15.00 -4.61
CA GLN A 5 -29.67 -14.51 -3.89
C GLN A 5 -29.41 -14.41 -2.39
N THR A 6 -28.77 -15.41 -1.79
CA THR A 6 -28.38 -15.38 -0.37
C THR A 6 -27.44 -14.22 -0.08
N TRP A 7 -26.42 -14.02 -0.92
CA TRP A 7 -25.47 -12.92 -0.75
C TRP A 7 -26.16 -11.56 -0.92
N LYS A 8 -27.08 -11.43 -1.89
CA LYS A 8 -27.85 -10.20 -2.09
C LYS A 8 -28.69 -9.83 -0.85
N SER A 9 -29.36 -10.80 -0.24
CA SER A 9 -30.09 -10.56 1.02
C SER A 9 -29.17 -10.08 2.15
N ILE A 10 -27.95 -10.62 2.22
CA ILE A 10 -26.94 -10.16 3.18
C ILE A 10 -26.47 -8.72 2.87
N LEU A 11 -26.28 -8.38 1.59
CA LEU A 11 -25.92 -7.02 1.17
C LEU A 11 -27.00 -6.00 1.56
N ASP A 12 -28.27 -6.33 1.36
CA ASP A 12 -29.39 -5.45 1.73
C ASP A 12 -29.44 -5.21 3.26
N GLN A 13 -29.18 -6.25 4.05
CA GLN A 13 -29.09 -6.12 5.51
C GLN A 13 -27.89 -5.27 5.93
N LEU A 14 -26.70 -5.54 5.35
CA LEU A 14 -25.49 -4.78 5.63
C LEU A 14 -25.63 -3.30 5.27
N GLN A 15 -26.35 -2.96 4.20
CA GLN A 15 -26.64 -1.58 3.81
C GLN A 15 -27.38 -0.82 4.91
N THR A 16 -28.23 -1.51 5.68
CA THR A 16 -29.00 -0.92 6.77
C THR A 16 -28.18 -0.83 8.07
N ASP A 17 -27.31 -1.81 8.31
CA ASP A 17 -26.55 -1.94 9.56
C ASP A 17 -25.30 -1.05 9.62
N MET A 18 -24.93 -0.36 8.53
CA MET A 18 -23.73 0.48 8.50
C MET A 18 -23.91 1.80 7.75
N PRO A 19 -23.01 2.79 7.97
CA PRO A 19 -23.04 4.04 7.22
C PRO A 19 -22.86 3.83 5.72
N ARG A 20 -23.66 4.53 4.91
CA ARG A 20 -23.64 4.46 3.44
C ARG A 20 -22.25 4.57 2.82
N ALA A 21 -21.41 5.47 3.33
CA ALA A 21 -20.03 5.64 2.84
C ALA A 21 -19.16 4.39 3.04
N SER A 22 -19.34 3.67 4.16
CA SER A 22 -18.62 2.41 4.42
C SER A 22 -19.11 1.30 3.50
N PHE A 23 -20.43 1.22 3.30
CA PHE A 23 -21.03 0.25 2.38
C PHE A 23 -20.55 0.45 0.93
N GLU A 24 -20.63 1.69 0.43
CA GLU A 24 -20.20 2.01 -0.95
C GLU A 24 -18.72 1.75 -1.19
N THR A 25 -17.87 1.96 -0.18
CA THR A 25 -16.41 1.78 -0.32
C THR A 25 -15.99 0.31 -0.27
N TRP A 26 -16.55 -0.46 0.67
CA TRP A 26 -16.01 -1.76 1.05
C TRP A 26 -16.87 -2.96 0.64
N VAL A 27 -18.19 -2.78 0.51
CA VAL A 27 -19.16 -3.90 0.45
C VAL A 27 -19.90 -3.94 -0.89
N ARG A 28 -20.23 -2.78 -1.48
CA ARG A 28 -21.09 -2.65 -2.68
C ARG A 28 -20.68 -3.54 -3.85
N ASP A 29 -19.40 -3.59 -4.17
CA ASP A 29 -18.89 -4.28 -5.35
C ASP A 29 -18.46 -5.74 -5.06
N THR A 30 -18.96 -6.35 -3.97
CA THR A 30 -18.64 -7.73 -3.61
C THR A 30 -19.59 -8.73 -4.24
N LYS A 31 -19.06 -9.88 -4.68
CA LYS A 31 -19.84 -10.94 -5.35
C LYS A 31 -19.55 -12.30 -4.71
N ALA A 32 -20.57 -13.14 -4.55
CA ALA A 32 -20.36 -14.53 -4.15
C ALA A 32 -19.85 -15.35 -5.35
N LEU A 33 -18.72 -16.04 -5.18
CA LEU A 33 -18.12 -16.87 -6.23
C LEU A 33 -18.56 -18.33 -6.13
N SER A 34 -18.42 -18.92 -4.94
CA SER A 34 -18.66 -20.33 -4.74
C SER A 34 -18.99 -20.64 -3.29
N TYR A 35 -19.73 -21.72 -3.09
CA TYR A 35 -19.99 -22.31 -1.78
C TYR A 35 -19.58 -23.78 -1.82
N SER A 36 -18.56 -24.14 -1.03
CA SER A 36 -18.04 -25.51 -0.94
C SER A 36 -17.60 -25.81 0.48
N ASP A 37 -17.91 -27.01 0.99
CA ASP A 37 -17.47 -27.49 2.31
C ASP A 37 -17.80 -26.55 3.48
N GLY A 38 -18.96 -25.89 3.44
CA GLY A 38 -19.37 -24.92 4.47
C GLY A 38 -18.64 -23.59 4.39
N VAL A 39 -17.90 -23.31 3.32
CA VAL A 39 -17.18 -22.04 3.10
C VAL A 39 -17.78 -21.28 1.91
N LEU A 40 -18.28 -20.07 2.18
CA LEU A 40 -18.74 -19.13 1.15
C LEU A 40 -17.58 -18.21 0.75
N THR A 41 -17.17 -18.31 -0.52
CA THR A 41 -16.09 -17.49 -1.09
C THR A 41 -16.67 -16.25 -1.75
N ILE A 42 -16.17 -15.08 -1.36
CA ILE A 42 -16.65 -13.78 -1.81
C ILE A 42 -15.52 -13.02 -2.50
N ALA A 43 -15.75 -12.66 -3.76
CA ALA A 43 -14.90 -11.77 -4.53
C ALA A 43 -15.04 -10.33 -4.02
N VAL A 44 -13.89 -9.68 -3.87
CA VAL A 44 -13.75 -8.31 -3.42
C VAL A 44 -12.85 -7.56 -4.38
N ARG A 45 -13.15 -6.27 -4.61
CA ARG A 45 -12.45 -5.41 -5.56
C ARG A 45 -10.94 -5.25 -5.35
N ASN A 46 -10.44 -5.33 -4.12
CA ASN A 46 -9.02 -5.17 -3.80
C ASN A 46 -8.65 -5.78 -2.44
N ALA A 47 -7.36 -5.93 -2.17
CA ALA A 47 -6.85 -6.50 -0.93
C ALA A 47 -7.19 -5.67 0.32
N TYR A 48 -7.30 -4.35 0.20
CA TYR A 48 -7.68 -3.48 1.33
C TYR A 48 -9.10 -3.75 1.80
N ALA A 49 -10.01 -3.93 0.84
CA ALA A 49 -11.38 -4.28 1.11
C ALA A 49 -11.47 -5.69 1.69
N ARG A 50 -10.68 -6.65 1.18
CA ARG A 50 -10.57 -7.98 1.81
C ARG A 50 -10.16 -7.87 3.29
N ASP A 51 -9.07 -7.18 3.60
CA ASP A 51 -8.55 -7.09 4.98
C ASP A 51 -9.54 -6.35 5.92
N TRP A 52 -10.23 -5.33 5.42
CA TRP A 52 -11.25 -4.62 6.19
C TRP A 52 -12.48 -5.49 6.45
N LEU A 53 -12.97 -6.21 5.42
CA LEU A 53 -14.08 -7.15 5.55
C LEU A 53 -13.71 -8.32 6.48
N GLU A 54 -12.49 -8.84 6.37
CA GLU A 54 -11.98 -9.91 7.23
C GLU A 54 -11.92 -9.49 8.70
N SER A 55 -11.37 -8.31 8.99
CA SER A 55 -11.20 -7.84 10.37
C SER A 55 -12.52 -7.46 11.05
N ARG A 56 -13.53 -7.02 10.30
CA ARG A 56 -14.73 -6.38 10.88
C ARG A 56 -16.05 -7.09 10.61
N LEU A 57 -16.19 -7.76 9.48
CA LEU A 57 -17.48 -8.26 9.00
C LEU A 57 -17.60 -9.78 9.00
N VAL A 58 -16.50 -10.53 9.15
CA VAL A 58 -16.52 -12.01 9.19
C VAL A 58 -17.50 -12.52 10.24
N SER A 59 -17.45 -11.99 11.46
CA SER A 59 -18.31 -12.43 12.56
C SER A 59 -19.79 -12.12 12.31
N THR A 60 -20.10 -10.92 11.80
CA THR A 60 -21.46 -10.49 11.47
C THR A 60 -22.04 -11.30 10.31
N VAL A 61 -21.26 -11.48 9.25
CA VAL A 61 -21.67 -12.23 8.05
C VAL A 61 -21.85 -13.71 8.35
N ASN A 62 -20.94 -14.34 9.11
CA ASN A 62 -21.11 -15.73 9.54
C ASN A 62 -22.41 -15.92 10.33
N ARG A 63 -22.75 -14.99 11.24
CA ARG A 63 -23.99 -15.07 12.01
C ARG A 63 -25.23 -15.00 11.11
N MET A 64 -25.22 -14.12 10.11
CA MET A 64 -26.32 -14.02 9.14
C MET A 64 -26.41 -15.28 8.27
N LEU A 65 -25.27 -15.81 7.82
CA LEU A 65 -25.22 -17.05 7.04
C LEU A 65 -25.75 -18.25 7.81
N ILE A 66 -25.38 -18.40 9.08
CA ILE A 66 -25.92 -19.45 9.96
C ILE A 66 -27.44 -19.32 10.08
N GLY A 67 -27.96 -18.09 10.25
CA GLY A 67 -29.40 -17.85 10.37
C GLY A 67 -30.19 -18.14 9.07
N ILE A 68 -29.57 -18.00 7.90
CA ILE A 68 -30.22 -18.24 6.60
C ILE A 68 -30.07 -19.70 6.14
N LEU A 69 -28.90 -20.31 6.40
CA LEU A 69 -28.51 -21.62 5.87
C LEU A 69 -28.72 -22.76 6.88
N ASP A 70 -28.98 -22.45 8.15
CA ASP A 70 -29.13 -23.40 9.28
C ASP A 70 -27.94 -24.38 9.43
N GLU A 71 -26.79 -23.99 8.88
CA GLU A 71 -25.53 -24.75 8.89
C GLU A 71 -24.38 -23.87 9.38
N ASN A 72 -23.31 -24.48 9.90
CA ASN A 72 -22.12 -23.74 10.33
C ASN A 72 -21.31 -23.30 9.10
N VAL A 73 -21.59 -22.09 8.63
CA VAL A 73 -20.98 -21.51 7.43
C VAL A 73 -19.93 -20.46 7.77
N HIS A 74 -18.79 -20.56 7.11
CA HIS A 74 -17.69 -19.60 7.19
C HIS A 74 -17.57 -18.78 5.91
N VAL A 75 -17.39 -17.47 6.05
CA VAL A 75 -17.11 -16.58 4.93
C VAL A 75 -15.60 -16.44 4.71
N LYS A 76 -15.18 -16.48 3.45
CA LYS A 76 -13.81 -16.19 3.02
C LYS A 76 -13.81 -15.12 1.93
N PHE A 77 -13.02 -14.08 2.13
CA PHE A 77 -12.90 -12.99 1.16
C PHE A 77 -11.67 -13.23 0.27
N VAL A 78 -11.84 -13.11 -1.04
CA VAL A 78 -10.78 -13.25 -2.04
C VAL A 78 -10.79 -12.04 -2.97
N VAL A 79 -9.63 -11.63 -3.46
CA VAL A 79 -9.55 -10.52 -4.42
C VAL A 79 -9.99 -11.05 -5.79
N ALA A 80 -10.91 -10.33 -6.44
CA ALA A 80 -11.29 -10.64 -7.82
C ALA A 80 -10.06 -10.48 -8.72
N GLN A 81 -9.54 -11.58 -9.26
CA GLN A 81 -8.69 -11.56 -10.44
C GLN A 81 -9.64 -11.57 -11.63
N ASP A 82 -10.01 -10.38 -12.12
CA ASP A 82 -10.85 -10.28 -13.31
C ASP A 82 -10.00 -10.53 -14.56
N ASP A 83 -10.12 -11.73 -15.12
CA ASP A 83 -10.15 -11.91 -16.56
C ASP A 83 -11.45 -11.24 -17.10
N ILE A 84 -11.27 -9.98 -17.52
CA ILE A 84 -12.06 -9.13 -18.44
C ILE A 84 -13.50 -9.59 -18.79
N SER A 85 -14.50 -8.79 -18.40
CA SER A 85 -15.37 -8.00 -19.33
C SER A 85 -16.62 -7.46 -18.61
N VAL A 86 -16.85 -6.14 -18.69
CA VAL A 86 -18.01 -5.47 -19.34
C VAL A 86 -18.05 -4.01 -18.90
N GLU A 87 -18.15 -3.18 -19.93
CA GLU A 87 -18.40 -1.75 -20.06
C GLU A 87 -19.37 -1.14 -19.04
N VAL A 88 -18.97 -0.03 -18.42
CA VAL A 88 -19.85 1.13 -18.22
C VAL A 88 -19.06 2.39 -18.54
N GLU A 89 -19.50 3.07 -19.59
CA GLU A 89 -19.12 4.42 -19.97
C GLU A 89 -19.45 5.39 -18.83
N THR A 90 -18.43 6.07 -18.32
CA THR A 90 -18.56 7.49 -17.96
C THR A 90 -17.36 8.23 -18.50
N ASP A 91 -17.66 9.00 -19.53
CA ASP A 91 -16.90 10.09 -20.14
C ASP A 91 -16.39 11.08 -19.08
N ASP A 92 -15.08 11.12 -18.88
CA ASP A 92 -14.27 12.34 -19.02
C ASP A 92 -12.78 11.99 -19.09
N GLY A 93 -12.19 12.17 -20.28
CA GLY A 93 -10.82 12.67 -20.42
C GLY A 93 -9.65 11.71 -20.16
N SER A 94 -9.52 10.71 -21.02
CA SER A 94 -8.31 10.08 -21.59
C SER A 94 -6.92 10.67 -21.25
N GLN A 95 -5.81 9.95 -21.19
CA GLN A 95 -5.44 8.52 -21.31
C GLN A 95 -3.94 8.47 -20.96
N ASN A 96 -3.53 7.43 -20.23
CA ASN A 96 -2.28 6.66 -20.42
C ASN A 96 -2.28 5.59 -19.34
N GLU A 97 -2.94 4.48 -19.64
CA GLU A 97 -2.90 3.25 -18.86
C GLU A 97 -1.59 2.54 -19.18
N GLU A 98 -0.55 2.85 -18.41
CA GLU A 98 0.58 1.94 -18.23
C GLU A 98 0.32 1.11 -16.97
N GLN A 99 0.38 -0.20 -17.14
CA GLN A 99 0.26 -1.24 -16.12
C GLN A 99 1.05 -0.87 -14.85
N ILE A 100 0.34 -0.68 -13.74
CA ILE A 100 0.99 -0.54 -12.43
C ILE A 100 1.26 -1.96 -11.93
N HIS A 101 2.54 -2.32 -11.93
CA HIS A 101 3.08 -3.55 -11.34
C HIS A 101 2.75 -3.59 -9.84
N ASP A 102 1.91 -4.53 -9.40
CA ASP A 102 1.64 -4.80 -7.97
C ASP A 102 2.82 -5.45 -7.22
N ASP A 103 4.00 -5.56 -7.85
CA ASP A 103 5.21 -6.19 -7.29
C ASP A 103 6.38 -5.23 -7.02
N GLU A 104 6.21 -3.95 -7.34
CA GLU A 104 7.26 -2.95 -7.18
C GLU A 104 7.32 -2.51 -5.71
N ALA A 105 8.39 -2.88 -5.00
CA ALA A 105 8.64 -2.42 -3.65
C ALA A 105 10.04 -1.84 -3.53
N VAL A 106 10.16 -0.89 -2.62
CA VAL A 106 11.37 -0.09 -2.41
C VAL A 106 12.02 -0.57 -1.13
N ASP A 107 13.27 -0.98 -1.25
CA ASP A 107 14.08 -1.36 -0.10
C ASP A 107 14.80 -0.12 0.43
N ILE A 108 14.49 0.27 1.66
CA ILE A 108 15.05 1.48 2.28
C ILE A 108 16.07 1.07 3.34
N SER A 109 17.31 1.49 3.12
CA SER A 109 18.41 1.35 4.05
C SER A 109 18.60 2.66 4.82
N PRO A 110 18.74 2.63 6.16
CA PRO A 110 19.41 3.71 6.87
C PRO A 110 20.77 3.98 6.23
N ALA A 111 21.21 5.24 6.16
CA ALA A 111 22.52 5.56 5.60
C ALA A 111 23.63 4.77 6.29
N ASP A 112 24.55 4.22 5.50
CA ASP A 112 25.81 3.70 6.01
C ASP A 112 26.59 4.86 6.65
N TYR A 113 26.87 4.72 7.95
CA TYR A 113 27.58 5.74 8.72
C TYR A 113 29.07 5.67 8.44
N ASP A 114 29.53 6.53 7.54
CA ASP A 114 30.95 6.65 7.16
C ASP A 114 31.80 7.28 8.27
N SER A 115 31.19 7.98 9.24
CA SER A 115 31.89 8.68 10.33
C SER A 115 31.60 8.08 11.71
N ALA A 116 32.62 8.00 12.55
CA ALA A 116 32.50 7.60 13.96
C ALA A 116 31.52 8.49 14.76
N TYR A 117 31.39 9.77 14.37
CA TYR A 117 30.41 10.68 14.96
C TYR A 117 28.98 10.23 14.66
N GLU A 118 28.69 9.85 13.43
CA GLU A 118 27.34 9.43 13.00
C GLU A 118 26.96 8.06 13.58
N GLN A 119 27.93 7.17 13.75
CA GLN A 119 27.71 5.87 14.42
C GLN A 119 27.26 6.03 15.88
N ILE A 120 27.74 7.08 16.55
CA ILE A 120 27.36 7.42 17.94
C ILE A 120 26.02 8.15 17.96
N VAL A 121 25.85 9.16 17.12
CA VAL A 121 24.68 10.05 17.14
C VAL A 121 23.43 9.38 16.54
N ARG A 122 23.60 8.46 15.58
CA ARG A 122 22.52 7.75 14.87
C ARG A 122 21.38 8.69 14.45
N PRO A 123 21.64 9.61 13.50
CA PRO A 123 20.64 10.57 13.04
C PRO A 123 19.44 9.93 12.34
N ASP A 124 19.48 8.63 12.02
CA ASP A 124 18.34 7.86 11.52
C ASP A 124 17.27 7.62 12.61
N ARG A 125 17.65 7.63 13.89
CA ARG A 125 16.75 7.44 15.05
C ARG A 125 15.90 8.66 15.38
N ALA A 126 15.94 9.71 14.57
CA ALA A 126 15.00 10.81 14.70
C ALA A 126 14.85 11.58 13.38
N VAL A 127 13.59 11.84 13.02
CA VAL A 127 13.25 12.63 11.83
C VAL A 127 13.21 14.11 12.20
N TYR A 128 14.38 14.77 12.18
CA TYR A 128 14.47 16.22 12.32
C TYR A 128 14.28 16.93 10.98
N LEU A 129 13.42 17.95 10.92
CA LEU A 129 13.29 18.84 9.76
C LEU A 129 13.83 20.23 10.14
N PRO A 130 15.12 20.51 9.89
CA PRO A 130 15.72 21.80 10.18
C PRO A 130 14.97 22.94 9.48
N GLY A 131 14.97 24.14 10.07
CA GLY A 131 14.28 25.30 9.48
C GLY A 131 14.71 25.62 8.04
N TYR A 132 15.96 25.31 7.69
CA TYR A 132 16.49 25.48 6.33
C TYR A 132 15.89 24.49 5.30
N PHE A 133 15.21 23.42 5.74
CA PHE A 133 14.46 22.53 4.85
C PHE A 133 13.38 23.30 4.06
N ARG A 134 12.84 24.38 4.64
CA ARG A 134 11.92 25.30 3.93
C ARG A 134 12.56 25.97 2.72
N ARG A 135 13.89 26.19 2.74
CA ARG A 135 14.63 26.72 1.57
C ARG A 135 14.70 25.69 0.45
N TRP A 136 14.88 24.42 0.80
CA TRP A 136 14.86 23.30 -0.14
C TRP A 136 13.46 23.08 -0.74
N LEU A 137 12.39 23.20 0.05
CA LEU A 137 11.01 23.10 -0.47
C LEU A 137 10.74 24.09 -1.62
N ARG A 138 11.38 25.26 -1.60
CA ARG A 138 11.26 26.26 -2.67
C ARG A 138 11.98 25.86 -3.97
N SER A 139 13.06 25.07 -3.89
CA SER A 139 13.82 24.62 -5.07
C SER A 139 13.31 23.30 -5.64
N ILE A 140 12.95 22.33 -4.79
CA ILE A 140 12.50 20.98 -5.22
C ILE A 140 10.99 20.88 -5.37
N GLY A 141 10.23 21.73 -4.67
CA GLY A 141 8.77 21.68 -4.59
C GLY A 141 8.26 20.92 -3.35
N PRO A 142 7.00 21.15 -2.95
CA PRO A 142 6.42 20.53 -1.76
C PRO A 142 6.32 19.01 -1.87
N ASP A 143 5.89 18.49 -3.03
CA ASP A 143 5.68 17.05 -3.24
C ASP A 143 6.98 16.25 -3.05
N LEU A 144 8.07 16.69 -3.68
CA LEU A 144 9.37 16.02 -3.56
C LEU A 144 9.97 16.18 -2.16
N GLY A 145 9.70 17.30 -1.50
CA GLY A 145 10.09 17.50 -0.11
C GLY A 145 9.40 16.49 0.82
N TRP A 146 8.08 16.33 0.70
CA TRP A 146 7.35 15.33 1.50
C TRP A 146 7.71 13.89 1.12
N MET A 147 8.04 13.63 -0.14
CA MET A 147 8.60 12.35 -0.56
C MET A 147 9.96 12.06 0.09
N TYR A 148 10.83 13.07 0.23
CA TYR A 148 12.06 12.91 1.01
C TYR A 148 11.78 12.62 2.49
N VAL A 149 10.80 13.30 3.10
CA VAL A 149 10.42 13.05 4.49
C VAL A 149 9.89 11.61 4.68
N SER A 150 9.11 11.08 3.73
CA SER A 150 8.63 9.71 3.82
C SER A 150 9.78 8.70 3.77
N PHE A 151 10.81 8.93 2.94
CA PHE A 151 12.02 8.11 2.97
C PHE A 151 12.73 8.16 4.32
N ARG A 152 12.87 9.34 4.94
CA ARG A 152 13.47 9.46 6.27
C ARG A 152 12.67 8.74 7.35
N GLN A 153 11.35 8.83 7.30
CA GLN A 153 10.48 8.11 8.23
C GLN A 153 10.56 6.60 8.03
N ALA A 154 10.65 6.13 6.79
CA ALA A 154 10.84 4.73 6.48
C ALA A 154 12.21 4.21 6.95
N ALA A 155 13.28 5.00 6.76
CA ALA A 155 14.61 4.71 7.30
C ALA A 155 14.60 4.67 8.84
N TYR A 156 13.89 5.60 9.50
CA TYR A 156 13.68 5.55 10.95
C TYR A 156 12.99 4.25 11.38
N LEU A 157 11.92 3.84 10.68
CA LEU A 157 11.22 2.58 10.99
C LEU A 157 12.11 1.35 10.77
N ALA A 158 12.97 1.38 9.74
CA ALA A 158 13.95 0.33 9.47
C ALA A 158 15.01 0.24 10.58
N GLY A 159 15.61 1.38 10.97
CA GLY A 159 16.64 1.47 12.00
C GLY A 159 16.14 1.32 13.45
N ALA A 160 14.84 1.60 13.70
CA ALA A 160 14.18 1.38 14.98
C ALA A 160 13.98 -0.12 15.30
N ARG A 161 13.87 -0.96 14.28
CA ARG A 161 13.83 -2.42 14.44
C ARG A 161 15.25 -2.93 14.59
N ALA A 162 15.61 -3.35 15.81
CA ALA A 162 16.96 -3.71 16.26
C ALA A 162 17.83 -4.41 15.18
N GLY A 163 18.65 -3.64 14.46
CA GLY A 163 19.75 -4.13 13.64
C GLY A 163 19.44 -4.53 12.19
N SER A 164 18.25 -4.23 11.64
CA SER A 164 18.00 -4.52 10.22
C SER A 164 18.77 -3.55 9.31
N LYS A 165 19.53 -4.08 8.35
CA LYS A 165 20.29 -3.28 7.37
C LYS A 165 19.38 -2.57 6.36
N SER A 166 18.23 -3.15 6.03
CA SER A 166 17.24 -2.57 5.13
C SER A 166 15.84 -3.04 5.55
N SER A 167 14.80 -2.32 5.13
CA SER A 167 13.42 -2.77 5.23
C SER A 167 12.68 -2.50 3.93
N ARG A 168 11.85 -3.47 3.53
CA ARG A 168 11.03 -3.40 2.32
C ARG A 168 9.75 -2.62 2.60
N PHE A 169 9.45 -1.65 1.75
CA PHE A 169 8.25 -0.84 1.83
C PHE A 169 7.49 -0.89 0.49
N SER A 170 6.16 -1.02 0.57
CA SER A 170 5.29 -0.91 -0.60
C SER A 170 5.25 0.54 -1.09
N GLY A 171 5.14 0.74 -2.41
CA GLY A 171 4.92 2.04 -3.02
C GLY A 171 3.73 2.78 -2.40
N LYS A 172 2.61 2.07 -2.16
CA LYS A 172 1.44 2.59 -1.44
C LYS A 172 1.76 3.15 -0.06
N GLN A 173 2.59 2.45 0.72
CA GLN A 173 2.95 2.88 2.07
C GLN A 173 3.77 4.18 2.03
N LEU A 174 4.75 4.25 1.14
CA LEU A 174 5.61 5.43 1.00
C LEU A 174 4.85 6.63 0.41
N ALA A 175 3.98 6.38 -0.57
CA ALA A 175 3.09 7.38 -1.15
C ALA A 175 2.18 7.99 -0.06
N SER A 176 1.55 7.14 0.76
CA SER A 176 0.71 7.57 1.89
C SER A 176 1.46 8.43 2.90
N MET A 177 2.72 8.13 3.19
CA MET A 177 3.53 8.91 4.13
C MET A 177 3.92 10.29 3.57
N SER A 178 4.01 10.42 2.25
CA SER A 178 4.29 11.69 1.56
C SER A 178 3.04 12.49 1.14
N GLY A 179 1.85 11.95 1.37
CA GLY A 179 0.59 12.62 1.01
C GLY A 179 0.29 12.66 -0.49
N ILE A 180 0.86 11.75 -1.28
CA ILE A 180 0.62 11.62 -2.73
C ILE A 180 0.00 10.27 -3.06
N SER A 181 -0.61 10.15 -4.24
CA SER A 181 -1.11 8.86 -4.72
C SER A 181 0.04 7.93 -5.12
N GLU A 182 -0.19 6.63 -5.03
CA GLU A 182 0.78 5.59 -5.42
C GLU A 182 1.22 5.71 -6.88
N ARG A 183 0.28 6.04 -7.78
CA ARG A 183 0.59 6.32 -9.18
C ARG A 183 1.55 7.50 -9.33
N THR A 184 1.28 8.61 -8.64
CA THR A 184 2.16 9.78 -8.68
C THR A 184 3.53 9.44 -8.10
N TYR A 185 3.59 8.63 -7.04
CA TYR A 185 4.84 8.16 -6.45
C TYR A 185 5.69 7.37 -7.44
N TRP A 186 5.14 6.36 -8.11
CA TRP A 186 5.86 5.58 -9.12
C TRP A 186 6.24 6.42 -10.34
N ASN A 187 5.36 7.30 -10.80
CA ASN A 187 5.70 8.27 -11.85
C ASN A 187 6.89 9.16 -11.46
N ARG A 188 7.05 9.48 -10.16
CA ARG A 188 8.19 10.27 -9.67
C ARG A 188 9.45 9.42 -9.55
N ILE A 189 9.35 8.17 -9.07
CA ILE A 189 10.49 7.24 -8.98
C ILE A 189 11.04 6.91 -10.37
N ASN A 190 10.18 6.67 -11.35
CA ASN A 190 10.60 6.31 -12.70
C ASN A 190 11.09 7.53 -13.50
N ASN A 191 10.92 8.75 -12.97
CA ASN A 191 11.37 9.98 -13.62
C ASN A 191 12.80 10.35 -13.20
N PRO A 192 13.77 10.40 -14.14
CA PRO A 192 15.17 10.73 -13.82
C PRO A 192 15.36 12.15 -13.27
N VAL A 193 14.48 13.11 -13.63
CA VAL A 193 14.54 14.49 -13.13
C VAL A 193 14.27 14.55 -11.62
N THR A 194 13.46 13.63 -11.10
CA THR A 194 13.20 13.52 -9.66
C THR A 194 14.49 13.25 -8.89
N TRP A 195 15.29 12.29 -9.36
CA TRP A 195 16.56 11.94 -8.72
C TRP A 195 17.61 13.03 -8.84
N GLN A 196 17.62 13.77 -9.94
CA GLN A 196 18.47 14.97 -10.05
C GLN A 196 18.11 16.01 -8.99
N LYS A 197 16.82 16.24 -8.73
CA LYS A 197 16.36 17.19 -7.69
C LYS A 197 16.62 16.70 -6.26
N LEU A 198 16.57 15.39 -6.05
CA LEU A 198 16.86 14.76 -4.76
C LEU A 198 18.34 14.40 -4.57
N SER A 199 19.19 14.76 -5.52
CA SER A 199 20.63 14.53 -5.42
C SER A 199 21.20 15.18 -4.16
N GLY A 200 22.01 14.43 -3.42
CA GLY A 200 22.55 14.84 -2.12
C GLY A 200 21.60 14.65 -0.93
N LEU A 201 20.29 14.47 -1.15
CA LEU A 201 19.32 14.10 -0.11
C LEU A 201 19.11 12.58 -0.05
N VAL A 202 18.96 11.94 -1.21
CA VAL A 202 18.76 10.49 -1.35
C VAL A 202 19.82 9.95 -2.31
N LYS A 203 20.42 8.82 -1.95
CA LYS A 203 21.32 8.06 -2.81
C LYS A 203 20.63 6.79 -3.27
N ILE A 204 20.65 6.53 -4.56
CA ILE A 204 20.25 5.22 -5.10
C ILE A 204 21.43 4.29 -4.84
N ILE A 205 21.20 3.21 -4.10
CA ILE A 205 22.22 2.21 -3.83
C ILE A 205 22.06 1.15 -4.92
N GLU A 206 22.91 1.19 -5.94
CA GLU A 206 23.03 0.07 -6.88
C GLU A 206 23.88 -1.03 -6.22
N GLY A 207 23.22 -1.85 -5.39
CA GLY A 207 23.86 -2.92 -4.61
C GLY A 207 22.82 -3.70 -3.79
N GLY A 208 22.39 -4.90 -4.19
CA GLY A 208 22.91 -5.67 -5.29
C GLY A 208 22.04 -6.84 -5.73
N ASP A 209 22.43 -7.40 -6.86
CA ASP A 209 22.04 -8.70 -7.40
C ASP A 209 22.55 -9.87 -6.52
N GLU A 210 22.45 -9.77 -5.20
CA GLU A 210 22.58 -10.98 -4.37
C GLU A 210 21.20 -11.64 -4.29
N TRP A 211 21.04 -12.67 -5.13
CA TRP A 211 19.97 -13.65 -5.07
C TRP A 211 19.90 -14.28 -3.67
N VAL A 212 19.22 -13.64 -2.73
CA VAL A 212 18.66 -14.32 -1.57
C VAL A 212 17.49 -15.13 -2.11
N LYS A 213 17.63 -16.46 -2.18
CA LYS A 213 16.61 -17.39 -2.69
C LYS A 213 15.21 -16.99 -2.20
N GLY A 214 14.41 -16.42 -3.10
CA GLY A 214 13.03 -15.98 -2.85
C GLY A 214 12.76 -14.48 -2.99
N GLN A 215 13.77 -13.63 -3.21
CA GLN A 215 13.61 -12.17 -3.23
C GLN A 215 13.74 -11.60 -4.66
N ARG A 216 12.72 -10.84 -5.11
CA ARG A 216 12.63 -10.20 -6.44
C ARG A 216 13.27 -8.79 -6.41
N PRO A 217 13.81 -8.28 -7.54
CA PRO A 217 14.52 -7.01 -7.58
C PRO A 217 13.60 -5.83 -7.20
N GLY A 218 14.10 -4.94 -6.34
CA GLY A 218 13.46 -3.69 -5.95
C GLY A 218 14.48 -2.56 -5.91
N VAL A 219 14.02 -1.31 -6.05
CA VAL A 219 14.91 -0.14 -5.99
C VAL A 219 15.40 0.03 -4.55
N CYS A 220 16.72 -0.02 -4.35
CA CYS A 220 17.34 0.18 -3.05
C CYS A 220 17.71 1.67 -2.85
N LEU A 221 17.18 2.29 -1.79
CA LEU A 221 17.41 3.70 -1.48
C LEU A 221 18.14 3.86 -0.15
N GLY A 222 19.24 4.59 -0.18
CA GLY A 222 19.96 5.09 0.99
C GLY A 222 19.56 6.53 1.30
N VAL A 223 19.15 6.77 2.55
CA VAL A 223 18.67 8.10 2.97
C VAL A 223 19.76 8.84 3.72
N THR A 224 20.36 9.84 3.07
CA THR A 224 21.47 10.63 3.61
C THR A 224 21.00 11.60 4.70
N PRO A 225 21.82 11.82 5.76
CA PRO A 225 21.61 12.94 6.68
C PRO A 225 21.58 14.26 5.91
N LEU A 226 20.76 15.20 6.36
CA LEU A 226 20.83 16.56 5.84
C LEU A 226 22.21 17.15 6.19
N PRO A 227 22.88 17.82 5.24
CA PRO A 227 24.12 18.55 5.51
C PRO A 227 23.89 19.75 6.44
#